data_AF-A0A8J3SDJ2-F1
#
_entry.id   AF-A0A8J3SDJ2-F1
#
_cell.length_a   1.000
_cell.length_b   1.000
_cell.length_c   1.000
_cell.angle_alpha   90.00
_cell.angle_beta   90.00
_cell.angle_gamma   90.00
#
_symmetry.space_group_name_H-M   'P 1'
#
loop_
_entity.id
_entity.type
_entity.pdbx_description
1 polymer ?
#
loop_
_entity_poly.entity_id
_entity_poly.type
_entity_poly.pdbx_seq_one_letter_code
_entity_poly.pdbx_strand_id
1 'polypeptide(L)'
;MPRVVLLGSSPGHDAASGPSAPPAALTLPALPGCPTVIGKLHGQLASLDPAPVTIARAETATAYRGFPGTLVETSDLAGDLRAVADAAERATENLLILPANSLVHDELLYQITKSKRGALALIAKEPREEDENGDFIVPDVPIDEAEPEIGDRFFEGLPVRTRAAKSRVISVGSAYHAVTRPNAVLLGPLHLNVRHAPTLAEAARELADMAHLFGPEDDLLQLLVLGLVRRGVSVGIRGRRDLFYRRVTTQAEAEQFVTEMAAFDEDRARLNNAVKGADGFFTTFFVSTYSRFIARWAARRGLTPNQVTLISIALGVASAACFATGERPGMVAGGILIYFAFVFDCVDGQVARYARKFGVLGAWLDATFDRFKEYVVFAGLAVGAAVSGVGDVWTLALIALGIQSIRHLLDFSFGAANRRKPPSPLPGIPLTISPDTPLRAALEERKVARNGGTIRSLLKMWSKAGKYRAVHWARKMIVFPIGERFAVIAIVGAFFDARITFLTLIIWGGIGAVYSLTGRLMRSLA
;
A
#
# COMPACT_ATOMS: atom_id res chain seq x y z
N MET A 1 -20.10 -1.21 0.94
CA MET A 1 -18.88 -1.47 1.75
C MET A 1 -18.33 -2.80 1.24
N PRO A 2 -17.43 -3.58 1.88
CA PRO A 2 -17.23 -4.96 1.43
C PRO A 2 -18.20 -5.91 2.14
N ARG A 3 -18.73 -6.91 1.43
CA ARG A 3 -19.41 -8.07 2.02
C ARG A 3 -18.38 -8.97 2.70
N VAL A 4 -18.68 -9.42 3.92
CA VAL A 4 -17.74 -10.20 4.73
C VAL A 4 -18.11 -11.67 4.75
N VAL A 5 -17.11 -12.52 4.52
CA VAL A 5 -17.21 -13.99 4.64
C VAL A 5 -16.23 -14.46 5.71
N LEU A 6 -16.75 -15.07 6.77
CA LEU A 6 -15.98 -15.64 7.87
C LEU A 6 -15.83 -17.15 7.68
N LEU A 7 -14.59 -17.63 7.76
CA LEU A 7 -14.25 -19.04 7.65
C LEU A 7 -14.08 -19.62 9.05
N GLY A 8 -15.08 -20.36 9.52
CA GLY A 8 -15.08 -21.02 10.83
C GLY A 8 -14.15 -22.23 10.90
N SER A 9 -14.02 -22.94 9.77
CA SER A 9 -13.14 -24.10 9.60
C SER A 9 -11.84 -23.66 8.93
N SER A 10 -10.80 -23.40 9.71
CA SER A 10 -9.46 -23.09 9.19
C SER A 10 -8.45 -23.91 9.98
N PRO A 11 -7.48 -24.59 9.33
CA PRO A 11 -6.47 -25.35 10.03
C PRO A 11 -5.77 -24.46 11.08
N GLY A 12 -5.63 -25.02 12.28
CA GLY A 12 -4.90 -24.38 13.37
C GLY A 12 -3.39 -24.48 13.15
N HIS A 13 -2.61 -23.76 13.98
CA HIS A 13 -1.19 -24.06 14.11
C HIS A 13 -1.01 -25.44 14.71
N ASP A 14 -0.24 -26.30 14.03
CA ASP A 14 0.31 -27.55 14.52
C ASP A 14 -0.67 -28.47 15.27
N ALA A 15 -0.90 -29.68 14.73
CA ALA A 15 -1.55 -30.77 15.46
C ALA A 15 -0.86 -31.12 16.82
N ALA A 16 0.32 -30.56 17.10
CA ALA A 16 1.06 -30.69 18.34
C ALA A 16 0.59 -29.77 19.50
N SER A 17 -0.31 -28.80 19.26
CA SER A 17 -0.70 -27.76 20.23
C SER A 17 -1.86 -28.10 21.17
N GLY A 18 -2.39 -29.33 21.12
CA GLY A 18 -3.53 -29.78 21.93
C GLY A 18 -4.89 -29.58 21.23
N PRO A 19 -6.02 -29.88 21.90
CA PRO A 19 -7.34 -29.78 21.26
C PRO A 19 -7.70 -28.32 20.97
N SER A 20 -7.85 -27.99 19.68
CA SER A 20 -8.32 -26.68 19.23
C SER A 20 -9.74 -26.40 19.73
N ALA A 21 -9.99 -25.20 20.26
CA ALA A 21 -11.32 -24.77 20.68
C ALA A 21 -11.94 -23.82 19.63
N PRO A 22 -13.26 -23.82 19.44
CA PRO A 22 -13.91 -22.89 18.53
C PRO A 22 -13.66 -21.44 18.99
N PRO A 23 -13.48 -20.47 18.08
CA PRO A 23 -13.21 -19.06 18.42
C PRO A 23 -14.25 -18.40 19.32
N ALA A 24 -15.47 -18.93 19.38
CA ALA A 24 -16.50 -18.47 20.30
C ALA A 24 -16.30 -18.90 21.75
N ALA A 25 -15.52 -19.95 22.00
CA ALA A 25 -15.13 -20.39 23.34
C ALA A 25 -13.85 -19.70 23.85
N LEU A 26 -13.07 -19.08 22.96
CA LEU A 26 -11.82 -18.42 23.29
C LEU A 26 -12.08 -16.99 23.76
N THR A 27 -11.77 -16.70 25.03
CA THR A 27 -12.00 -15.39 25.64
C THR A 27 -10.73 -14.54 25.67
N LEU A 28 -10.89 -13.21 25.61
CA LEU A 28 -9.80 -12.23 25.63
C LEU A 28 -9.87 -11.41 26.93
N PRO A 29 -9.44 -11.96 28.08
CA PRO A 29 -9.67 -11.35 29.40
C PRO A 29 -8.94 -10.02 29.59
N ALA A 30 -7.82 -9.80 28.89
CA ALA A 30 -7.08 -8.55 28.93
C ALA A 30 -7.76 -7.39 28.17
N LEU A 31 -8.86 -7.65 27.44
CA LEU A 31 -9.64 -6.61 26.76
C LEU A 31 -10.87 -6.22 27.59
N PRO A 32 -11.30 -4.94 27.55
CA PRO A 32 -12.52 -4.50 28.22
C PRO A 32 -13.75 -5.31 27.78
N GLY A 33 -14.52 -5.81 28.76
CA GLY A 33 -15.71 -6.63 28.52
C GLY A 33 -15.42 -8.11 28.23
N CYS A 34 -14.15 -8.55 28.30
CA CYS A 34 -13.72 -9.93 28.09
C CYS A 34 -14.36 -10.60 26.85
N PRO A 35 -14.35 -9.95 25.68
CA PRO A 35 -15.00 -10.49 24.50
C PRO A 35 -14.35 -11.81 24.08
N THR A 36 -15.11 -12.65 23.39
CA THR A 36 -14.54 -13.80 22.69
C THR A 36 -13.74 -13.35 21.46
N VAL A 37 -12.85 -14.18 20.92
CA VAL A 37 -12.08 -13.87 19.70
C VAL A 37 -13.02 -13.47 18.57
N ILE A 38 -14.05 -14.28 18.33
CA ILE A 38 -15.07 -14.00 17.32
C ILE A 38 -15.94 -12.79 17.68
N GLY A 39 -16.26 -12.57 18.97
CA GLY A 39 -17.02 -11.42 19.42
C GLY A 39 -16.30 -10.10 19.17
N LYS A 40 -14.99 -10.05 19.44
CA LYS A 40 -14.14 -8.91 19.06
C LYS A 40 -14.15 -8.70 17.56
N LEU A 41 -13.97 -9.76 16.78
CA LEU A 41 -13.94 -9.68 15.31
C LEU A 41 -15.26 -9.15 14.74
N HIS A 42 -16.42 -9.65 15.19
CA HIS A 42 -17.73 -9.13 14.79
C HIS A 42 -17.90 -7.64 15.17
N GLY A 43 -17.45 -7.23 16.36
CA GLY A 43 -17.48 -5.82 16.76
C GLY A 43 -16.71 -4.91 15.79
N GLN A 44 -15.54 -5.36 15.31
CA GLN A 44 -14.74 -4.63 14.32
C GLN A 44 -15.41 -4.60 12.93
N LEU A 45 -16.04 -5.70 12.55
CA LEU A 45 -16.65 -5.89 11.23
C LEU A 45 -18.03 -5.25 11.10
N ALA A 46 -18.73 -4.95 12.21
CA ALA A 46 -20.08 -4.41 12.19
C ALA A 46 -20.21 -3.11 11.37
N SER A 47 -19.15 -2.28 11.35
CA SER A 47 -19.10 -1.06 10.54
C SER A 47 -18.86 -1.28 9.04
N LEU A 48 -18.38 -2.48 8.66
CA LEU A 48 -18.09 -2.88 7.29
C LEU A 48 -19.25 -3.69 6.69
N ASP A 49 -19.73 -4.68 7.44
CA ASP A 49 -20.86 -5.53 7.08
C ASP A 49 -21.60 -5.97 8.36
N PRO A 50 -22.81 -5.46 8.63
CA PRO A 50 -23.56 -5.82 9.84
C PRO A 50 -24.12 -7.25 9.78
N ALA A 51 -24.14 -7.89 8.61
CA ALA A 51 -24.68 -9.24 8.41
C ALA A 51 -23.71 -10.10 7.58
N PRO A 52 -22.56 -10.48 8.16
CA PRO A 52 -21.56 -11.32 7.50
C PRO A 52 -22.10 -12.73 7.23
N VAL A 53 -21.47 -13.44 6.29
CA VAL A 53 -21.73 -14.88 6.09
C VAL A 53 -20.64 -15.66 6.81
N THR A 54 -21.02 -16.51 7.75
CA THR A 54 -20.10 -17.40 8.47
C THR A 54 -20.27 -18.81 7.95
N ILE A 55 -19.20 -19.41 7.44
CA ILE A 55 -19.18 -20.79 6.93
C ILE A 55 -18.46 -21.66 7.97
N ALA A 56 -19.13 -22.66 8.51
CA ALA A 56 -18.57 -23.50 9.55
C ALA A 56 -19.04 -24.95 9.42
N ARG A 57 -18.17 -25.90 9.74
CA ARG A 57 -18.53 -27.32 9.81
C ARG A 57 -19.59 -27.57 10.87
N ALA A 58 -20.49 -28.53 10.64
CA ALA A 58 -21.58 -28.87 11.55
C ALA A 58 -21.15 -29.04 13.02
N GLU A 59 -19.96 -29.62 13.25
CA GLU A 59 -19.36 -29.82 14.58
C GLU A 59 -19.09 -28.52 15.35
N THR A 60 -18.74 -27.45 14.63
CA THR A 60 -18.37 -26.14 15.21
C THR A 60 -19.42 -25.07 14.97
N ALA A 61 -20.39 -25.32 14.09
CA ALA A 61 -21.44 -24.38 13.70
C ALA A 61 -22.24 -23.83 14.89
N THR A 62 -22.51 -24.68 15.89
CA THR A 62 -23.22 -24.31 17.12
C THR A 62 -22.56 -23.15 17.85
N ALA A 63 -21.22 -23.07 17.82
CA ALA A 63 -20.45 -22.01 18.47
C ALA A 63 -20.66 -20.63 17.82
N TYR A 64 -21.11 -20.59 16.57
CA TYR A 64 -21.39 -19.36 15.84
C TYR A 64 -22.85 -18.94 15.91
N ARG A 65 -23.73 -19.76 16.50
CA ARG A 65 -25.15 -19.41 16.70
C ARG A 65 -25.24 -18.27 17.73
N GLY A 66 -25.90 -17.18 17.36
CA GLY A 66 -26.04 -15.98 18.19
C GLY A 66 -25.18 -14.80 17.75
N PHE A 67 -24.24 -14.98 16.82
CA PHE A 67 -23.56 -13.86 16.17
C PHE A 67 -24.39 -13.31 14.99
N PRO A 68 -24.31 -12.00 14.68
CA PRO A 68 -25.04 -11.41 13.57
C PRO A 68 -24.66 -12.03 12.22
N GLY A 69 -25.64 -12.12 11.31
CA GLY A 69 -25.44 -12.55 9.93
C GLY A 69 -26.04 -13.92 9.62
N THR A 70 -25.50 -14.58 8.58
CA THR A 70 -25.97 -15.87 8.10
C THR A 70 -24.93 -16.94 8.38
N LEU A 71 -25.33 -17.99 9.11
CA LEU A 71 -24.51 -19.18 9.32
C LEU A 71 -24.83 -20.22 8.23
N VAL A 72 -23.80 -20.68 7.53
CA VAL A 72 -23.86 -21.76 6.55
C VAL A 72 -23.15 -22.96 7.14
N GLU A 73 -23.92 -24.01 7.44
CA GLU A 73 -23.39 -25.26 7.98
C GLU A 73 -22.93 -26.18 6.84
N THR A 74 -21.72 -26.69 6.93
CA THR A 74 -21.08 -27.57 5.92
C THR A 74 -20.63 -28.88 6.56
N SER A 75 -20.40 -29.90 5.73
CA SER A 75 -19.93 -31.23 6.18
C SER A 75 -18.43 -31.43 6.00
N ASP A 76 -17.84 -30.85 4.97
CA ASP A 76 -16.47 -31.12 4.53
C ASP A 76 -15.84 -29.91 3.80
N LEU A 77 -14.58 -30.06 3.41
CA LEU A 77 -13.84 -29.04 2.66
C LEU A 77 -14.51 -28.68 1.32
N ALA A 78 -15.11 -29.65 0.63
CA ALA A 78 -15.82 -29.40 -0.61
C ALA A 78 -17.06 -28.53 -0.39
N GLY A 79 -17.80 -28.79 0.69
CA GLY A 79 -18.92 -27.97 1.15
C GLY A 79 -18.48 -26.55 1.51
N ASP A 80 -17.36 -26.40 2.24
CA ASP A 80 -16.78 -25.09 2.57
C ASP A 80 -16.47 -24.28 1.30
N LEU A 81 -15.81 -24.90 0.32
CA LEU A 81 -15.47 -24.29 -0.97
C LEU A 81 -16.72 -23.90 -1.78
N ARG A 82 -17.75 -24.75 -1.84
CA ARG A 82 -19.02 -24.44 -2.51
C ARG A 82 -19.76 -23.30 -1.83
N ALA A 83 -19.77 -23.27 -0.50
CA ALA A 83 -20.38 -22.17 0.27
C ALA A 83 -19.67 -20.83 0.01
N VAL A 84 -18.34 -20.82 -0.10
CA VAL A 84 -17.59 -19.63 -0.52
C VAL A 84 -17.94 -19.24 -1.97
N ALA A 85 -18.07 -20.21 -2.87
CA ALA A 85 -18.45 -19.96 -4.25
C ALA A 85 -19.81 -19.25 -4.35
N ASP A 86 -20.79 -19.73 -3.60
CA ASP A 86 -22.13 -19.15 -3.56
C ASP A 86 -22.13 -17.74 -2.95
N ALA A 87 -21.35 -17.52 -1.89
CA ALA A 87 -21.18 -16.20 -1.32
C ALA A 87 -20.52 -15.22 -2.31
N ALA A 88 -19.55 -15.70 -3.09
CA ALA A 88 -18.89 -14.91 -4.12
C ALA A 88 -19.80 -14.60 -5.31
N GLU A 89 -20.62 -15.55 -5.76
CA GLU A 89 -21.56 -15.37 -6.87
C GLU A 89 -22.68 -14.37 -6.53
N ARG A 90 -23.14 -14.35 -5.28
CA ARG A 90 -24.15 -13.39 -4.80
C ARG A 90 -23.57 -12.00 -4.49
N ALA A 91 -22.25 -11.82 -4.55
CA ALA A 91 -21.61 -10.59 -4.14
C ALA A 91 -21.86 -9.46 -5.16
N THR A 92 -22.53 -8.39 -4.73
CA THR A 92 -22.69 -7.15 -5.49
C THR A 92 -21.66 -6.08 -5.12
N GLU A 93 -20.98 -6.28 -3.99
CA GLU A 93 -19.90 -5.42 -3.50
C GLU A 93 -18.58 -6.21 -3.40
N ASN A 94 -17.48 -5.53 -3.07
CA ASN A 94 -16.20 -6.19 -2.81
C ASN A 94 -16.34 -7.23 -1.69
N LEU A 95 -15.50 -8.26 -1.67
CA LEU A 95 -15.49 -9.29 -0.65
C LEU A 95 -14.31 -9.12 0.29
N LEU A 96 -14.53 -9.37 1.57
CA LEU A 96 -13.50 -9.55 2.59
C LEU A 96 -13.67 -10.94 3.19
N ILE A 97 -12.73 -11.83 2.90
CA ILE A 97 -12.73 -13.22 3.39
C ILE A 97 -11.66 -13.33 4.49
N LEU A 98 -12.06 -13.83 5.66
CA LEU A 98 -11.24 -13.87 6.86
C LEU A 98 -11.48 -15.16 7.65
N PRO A 99 -10.43 -15.79 8.23
CA PRO A 99 -10.61 -16.80 9.25
C PRO A 99 -11.35 -16.23 10.47
N ALA A 100 -12.35 -16.95 10.98
CA ALA A 100 -13.17 -16.54 12.13
C ALA A 100 -12.34 -16.45 13.43
N ASN A 101 -11.18 -17.10 13.45
CA ASN A 101 -10.23 -17.09 14.55
C ASN A 101 -9.18 -15.95 14.46
N SER A 102 -9.43 -14.93 13.64
CA SER A 102 -8.50 -13.82 13.43
C SER A 102 -8.51 -12.82 14.59
N LEU A 103 -7.35 -12.62 15.22
CA LEU A 103 -7.06 -11.49 16.10
C LEU A 103 -6.26 -10.44 15.33
N VAL A 104 -6.88 -9.28 15.08
CA VAL A 104 -6.36 -8.26 14.15
C VAL A 104 -6.59 -6.83 14.64
N HIS A 105 -5.66 -5.92 14.32
CA HIS A 105 -5.80 -4.47 14.52
C HIS A 105 -6.82 -3.83 13.55
N ASP A 106 -7.50 -2.79 14.00
CA ASP A 106 -8.51 -2.07 13.19
C ASP A 106 -7.90 -1.40 11.96
N GLU A 107 -6.70 -0.85 12.10
CA GLU A 107 -5.96 -0.21 11.02
C GLU A 107 -5.54 -1.22 9.96
N LEU A 108 -5.21 -2.46 10.33
CA LEU A 108 -4.86 -3.47 9.35
C LEU A 108 -6.09 -3.87 8.52
N LEU A 109 -7.26 -4.06 9.16
CA LEU A 109 -8.53 -4.27 8.48
C LEU A 109 -8.88 -3.10 7.56
N TYR A 110 -8.72 -1.86 8.03
CA TYR A 110 -8.94 -0.66 7.24
C TYR A 110 -8.04 -0.62 5.99
N GLN A 111 -6.75 -0.91 6.14
CA GLN A 111 -5.80 -0.90 5.04
C GLN A 111 -6.07 -1.99 4.00
N ILE A 112 -6.49 -3.18 4.45
CA ILE A 112 -6.84 -4.29 3.56
C ILE A 112 -8.09 -3.94 2.75
N THR A 113 -9.13 -3.44 3.41
CA THR A 113 -10.43 -3.14 2.78
C THR A 113 -10.43 -1.88 1.90
N LYS A 114 -9.53 -0.92 2.14
CA LYS A 114 -9.34 0.27 1.30
C LYS A 114 -8.35 0.06 0.15
N SER A 115 -7.87 -1.17 -0.04
CA SER A 115 -6.97 -1.49 -1.15
C SER A 115 -7.61 -1.21 -2.50
N LYS A 116 -6.89 -0.46 -3.35
CA LYS A 116 -7.29 -0.22 -4.75
C LYS A 116 -6.93 -1.39 -5.68
N ARG A 117 -6.36 -2.48 -5.14
CA ARG A 117 -5.98 -3.65 -5.94
C ARG A 117 -7.21 -4.51 -6.22
N GLY A 118 -7.21 -5.19 -7.37
CA GLY A 118 -8.27 -6.13 -7.73
C GLY A 118 -8.39 -7.29 -6.72
N ALA A 119 -7.28 -7.75 -6.17
CA ALA A 119 -7.23 -8.69 -5.05
C ALA A 119 -6.03 -8.36 -4.16
N LEU A 120 -6.14 -8.61 -2.86
CA LEU A 120 -5.07 -8.38 -1.88
C LEU A 120 -5.12 -9.46 -0.79
N ALA A 121 -4.03 -10.21 -0.64
CA ALA A 121 -3.84 -11.17 0.44
C ALA A 121 -2.85 -10.63 1.47
N LEU A 122 -3.11 -10.90 2.75
CA LEU A 122 -2.14 -10.70 3.83
C LEU A 122 -1.17 -11.90 3.88
N ILE A 123 0.13 -11.61 3.86
CA ILE A 123 1.19 -12.63 3.91
C ILE A 123 2.24 -12.28 4.96
N ALA A 124 2.96 -13.29 5.43
CA ALA A 124 4.28 -13.13 6.02
C ALA A 124 5.32 -13.72 5.05
N LYS A 125 6.39 -12.97 4.80
CA LYS A 125 7.52 -13.48 4.01
C LYS A 125 8.53 -14.04 4.99
N GLU A 126 9.12 -15.18 4.65
CA GLU A 126 10.27 -15.66 5.39
C GLU A 126 11.36 -14.57 5.36
N PRO A 127 12.03 -14.33 6.50
CA PRO A 127 13.22 -13.49 6.51
C PRO A 127 14.24 -14.08 5.53
N ARG A 128 15.01 -13.21 4.87
CA ARG A 128 16.16 -13.68 4.11
C ARG A 128 17.24 -14.03 5.11
N GLU A 129 17.85 -15.18 4.94
CA GLU A 129 19.02 -15.55 5.72
C GLU A 129 20.17 -14.59 5.40
N GLU A 130 20.88 -14.20 6.45
CA GLU A 130 22.07 -13.35 6.41
C GLU A 130 23.25 -14.20 6.91
N ASP A 131 24.40 -14.06 6.27
CA ASP A 131 25.64 -14.70 6.74
C ASP A 131 26.21 -13.98 7.97
N GLU A 132 27.32 -14.47 8.52
CA GLU A 132 27.98 -13.88 9.69
C GLU A 132 28.42 -12.42 9.47
N ASN A 133 28.53 -11.97 8.21
CA ASN A 133 28.89 -10.60 7.84
C ASN A 133 27.67 -9.69 7.65
N GLY A 134 26.45 -10.23 7.79
CA GLY A 134 25.19 -9.51 7.54
C GLY A 134 24.85 -9.38 6.06
N ASP A 135 25.52 -10.12 5.17
CA ASP A 135 25.20 -10.19 3.75
C ASP A 135 24.13 -11.26 3.51
N PHE A 136 23.14 -10.94 2.67
CA PHE A 136 22.08 -11.90 2.36
C PHE A 136 22.66 -13.14 1.68
N ILE A 137 22.39 -14.32 2.25
CA ILE A 137 22.80 -15.60 1.68
C ILE A 137 22.14 -15.74 0.31
N VAL A 138 22.98 -15.83 -0.72
CA VAL A 138 22.52 -16.11 -2.07
C VAL A 138 22.24 -17.61 -2.12
N PRO A 139 21.02 -18.01 -2.51
CA PRO A 139 20.70 -19.42 -2.58
C PRO A 139 21.58 -20.15 -3.60
N ASP A 140 22.04 -21.35 -3.24
CA ASP A 140 22.93 -22.16 -4.08
C ASP A 140 22.32 -22.50 -5.45
N VAL A 141 21.00 -22.75 -5.49
CA VAL A 141 20.29 -23.05 -6.74
C VAL A 141 19.53 -21.82 -7.23
N PRO A 142 19.85 -21.31 -8.44
CA PRO A 142 19.07 -20.27 -9.10
C PRO A 142 17.59 -20.65 -9.20
N ILE A 143 16.70 -19.66 -9.10
CA ILE A 143 15.25 -19.90 -9.14
C ILE A 143 14.79 -20.61 -10.42
N ASP A 144 15.52 -20.41 -11.51
CA ASP A 144 15.30 -20.96 -12.83
C ASP A 144 15.74 -22.43 -12.97
N GLU A 145 16.57 -22.91 -12.05
CA GLU A 145 17.05 -24.29 -11.98
C GLU A 145 16.38 -25.08 -10.86
N ALA A 146 15.70 -24.40 -9.94
CA ALA A 146 15.06 -25.04 -8.80
C ALA A 146 13.82 -25.86 -9.18
N GLU A 147 13.71 -27.04 -8.56
CA GLU A 147 12.56 -27.92 -8.72
C GLU A 147 11.38 -27.47 -7.83
N PRO A 148 10.13 -27.70 -8.26
CA PRO A 148 8.96 -27.48 -7.43
C PRO A 148 8.92 -28.43 -6.23
N GLU A 149 8.62 -27.90 -5.04
CA GLU A 149 8.49 -28.68 -3.81
C GLU A 149 7.08 -28.53 -3.21
N ILE A 150 6.58 -29.60 -2.58
CA ILE A 150 5.50 -29.49 -1.61
C ILE A 150 6.18 -29.05 -0.31
N GLY A 151 6.10 -27.76 0.00
CA GLY A 151 6.80 -27.20 1.16
C GLY A 151 6.17 -27.70 2.45
N ASP A 152 6.94 -28.48 3.23
CA ASP A 152 6.54 -29.00 4.54
C ASP A 152 7.16 -28.22 5.70
N ARG A 153 7.94 -27.18 5.39
CA ARG A 153 8.45 -26.23 6.37
C ARG A 153 7.31 -25.36 6.88
N PHE A 154 7.33 -25.04 8.17
CA PHE A 154 6.36 -24.15 8.80
C PHE A 154 6.99 -22.80 9.12
N PHE A 155 6.24 -21.73 8.90
CA PHE A 155 6.62 -20.38 9.32
C PHE A 155 5.38 -19.66 9.81
N GLU A 156 5.47 -19.07 11.00
CA GLU A 156 4.28 -18.52 11.67
C GLU A 156 3.19 -19.59 11.67
N GLY A 157 3.57 -20.83 12.07
CA GLY A 157 2.82 -22.09 12.14
C GLY A 157 1.86 -22.41 10.99
N LEU A 158 2.16 -21.88 9.81
CA LEU A 158 1.49 -22.23 8.56
C LEU A 158 2.51 -22.84 7.60
N PRO A 159 2.10 -23.77 6.73
CA PRO A 159 3.01 -24.39 5.77
C PRO A 159 3.49 -23.36 4.74
N VAL A 160 4.81 -23.31 4.55
CA VAL A 160 5.51 -22.43 3.60
C VAL A 160 5.30 -22.98 2.19
N ARG A 161 4.13 -22.68 1.63
CA ARG A 161 3.71 -23.13 0.29
C ARG A 161 3.35 -21.97 -0.62
N THR A 162 3.75 -20.74 -0.32
CA THR A 162 3.45 -19.58 -1.18
C THR A 162 4.71 -18.95 -1.73
N ARG A 163 4.71 -18.67 -3.04
CA ARG A 163 5.71 -17.82 -3.67
C ARG A 163 5.20 -16.40 -3.84
N ALA A 164 5.79 -15.47 -3.11
CA ALA A 164 5.54 -14.04 -3.25
C ALA A 164 6.68 -13.33 -3.98
N ALA A 165 6.33 -12.56 -5.02
CA ALA A 165 7.23 -11.63 -5.67
C ALA A 165 7.24 -10.27 -4.97
N LYS A 166 7.80 -9.24 -5.64
CA LYS A 166 7.95 -7.89 -5.09
C LYS A 166 6.64 -7.27 -4.60
N SER A 167 5.52 -7.50 -5.30
CA SER A 167 4.24 -6.84 -5.01
C SER A 167 3.01 -7.72 -5.16
N ARG A 168 3.15 -9.01 -5.48
CA ARG A 168 2.03 -9.93 -5.69
C ARG A 168 2.41 -11.36 -5.36
N VAL A 169 1.40 -12.19 -5.12
CA VAL A 169 1.53 -13.65 -5.10
C VAL A 169 1.79 -14.11 -6.54
N ILE A 170 2.71 -15.05 -6.71
CA ILE A 170 3.07 -15.64 -8.00
C ILE A 170 2.51 -17.05 -8.11
N SER A 171 2.72 -17.85 -7.07
CA SER A 171 2.33 -19.24 -7.02
C SER A 171 1.92 -19.58 -5.59
N VAL A 172 1.01 -20.52 -5.46
CA VAL A 172 0.50 -21.03 -4.18
C VAL A 172 0.47 -22.54 -4.31
N GLY A 173 0.76 -23.23 -3.22
CA GLY A 173 0.80 -24.67 -3.14
C GLY A 173 -0.28 -25.19 -2.21
N SER A 174 -0.41 -26.51 -2.24
CA SER A 174 -1.23 -27.31 -1.32
C SER A 174 -0.56 -28.67 -1.16
N ALA A 175 -1.21 -29.64 -0.51
CA ALA A 175 -0.72 -31.02 -0.47
C ALA A 175 -0.62 -31.67 -1.86
N TYR A 176 -1.34 -31.13 -2.85
CA TYR A 176 -1.30 -31.59 -4.25
C TYR A 176 -0.42 -30.70 -5.15
N HIS A 177 -0.39 -29.39 -4.90
CA HIS A 177 0.24 -28.43 -5.81
C HIS A 177 1.65 -28.05 -5.34
N ALA A 178 2.68 -28.48 -6.07
CA ALA A 178 4.07 -28.16 -5.78
C ALA A 178 4.45 -26.75 -6.27
N VAL A 179 5.25 -26.04 -5.48
CA VAL A 179 5.67 -24.64 -5.74
C VAL A 179 7.17 -24.55 -5.85
N THR A 180 7.67 -23.86 -6.87
CA THR A 180 9.11 -23.60 -7.01
C THR A 180 9.58 -22.59 -5.96
N ARG A 181 10.36 -23.08 -4.98
CA ARG A 181 11.01 -22.29 -3.93
C ARG A 181 10.05 -21.34 -3.20
N PRO A 182 9.05 -21.87 -2.48
CA PRO A 182 8.16 -21.05 -1.66
C PRO A 182 8.96 -20.19 -0.68
N ASN A 183 8.42 -19.01 -0.33
CA ASN A 183 9.13 -18.00 0.47
C ASN A 183 8.20 -17.17 1.36
N ALA A 184 6.96 -17.61 1.53
CA ALA A 184 5.92 -16.89 2.23
C ALA A 184 4.80 -17.83 2.68
N VAL A 185 4.02 -17.34 3.65
CA VAL A 185 2.77 -17.94 4.12
C VAL A 185 1.61 -16.96 3.95
N LEU A 186 0.42 -17.48 3.66
CA LEU A 186 -0.82 -16.72 3.56
C LEU A 186 -1.47 -16.64 4.94
N LEU A 187 -1.50 -15.45 5.53
CA LEU A 187 -1.90 -15.30 6.92
C LEU A 187 -3.41 -15.43 7.15
N GLY A 188 -4.26 -15.09 6.18
CA GLY A 188 -5.72 -15.22 6.37
C GLY A 188 -6.54 -14.16 5.65
N PRO A 189 -6.36 -12.86 5.89
CA PRO A 189 -7.18 -11.86 5.21
C PRO A 189 -7.01 -11.84 3.69
N LEU A 190 -8.12 -11.95 2.96
CA LEU A 190 -8.23 -11.74 1.52
C LEU A 190 -9.30 -10.70 1.21
N HIS A 191 -8.89 -9.58 0.61
CA HIS A 191 -9.81 -8.63 0.00
C HIS A 191 -9.88 -8.87 -1.51
N LEU A 192 -11.09 -8.98 -2.04
CA LEU A 192 -11.36 -9.23 -3.46
C LEU A 192 -12.31 -8.17 -4.01
N ASN A 193 -11.95 -7.56 -5.14
CA ASN A 193 -12.85 -6.68 -5.86
C ASN A 193 -13.96 -7.51 -6.51
N VAL A 194 -15.20 -7.01 -6.47
CA VAL A 194 -16.40 -7.70 -6.98
C VAL A 194 -16.24 -8.23 -8.41
N ARG A 195 -15.48 -7.53 -9.27
CA ARG A 195 -15.24 -7.96 -10.67
C ARG A 195 -14.54 -9.31 -10.80
N HIS A 196 -13.88 -9.79 -9.74
CA HIS A 196 -13.21 -11.09 -9.68
C HIS A 196 -14.00 -12.13 -8.88
N ALA A 197 -15.17 -11.77 -8.34
CA ALA A 197 -16.01 -12.69 -7.59
C ALA A 197 -16.52 -13.88 -8.43
N PRO A 198 -16.91 -13.71 -9.71
CA PRO A 198 -17.25 -14.85 -10.58
C PRO A 198 -16.05 -15.80 -10.77
N THR A 199 -14.86 -15.25 -10.99
CA THR A 199 -13.63 -16.05 -11.13
C THR A 199 -13.30 -16.82 -9.84
N LEU A 200 -13.54 -16.22 -8.66
CA LEU A 200 -13.40 -16.91 -7.39
C LEU A 200 -14.42 -18.04 -7.25
N ALA A 201 -15.68 -17.80 -7.61
CA ALA A 201 -16.74 -18.80 -7.50
C ALA A 201 -16.46 -20.03 -8.37
N GLU A 202 -16.08 -19.82 -9.63
CA GLU A 202 -15.68 -20.91 -10.53
C GLU A 202 -14.47 -21.68 -9.98
N ALA A 203 -13.44 -20.98 -9.52
CA ALA A 203 -12.25 -21.61 -8.96
C ALA A 203 -12.57 -22.43 -7.71
N ALA A 204 -13.42 -21.90 -6.82
CA ALA A 204 -13.81 -22.58 -5.60
C ALA A 204 -14.64 -23.84 -5.90
N ARG A 205 -15.52 -23.82 -6.90
CA ARG A 205 -16.25 -25.03 -7.35
C ARG A 205 -15.32 -26.09 -7.91
N GLU A 206 -14.38 -25.71 -8.78
CA GLU A 206 -13.40 -26.66 -9.33
C GLU A 206 -12.49 -27.25 -8.24
N LEU A 207 -12.05 -26.43 -7.28
CA LEU A 207 -11.33 -26.90 -6.10
C LEU A 207 -12.19 -27.85 -5.24
N ALA A 208 -13.49 -27.62 -5.12
CA ALA A 208 -14.38 -28.49 -4.35
C ALA A 208 -14.47 -29.88 -4.96
N ASP A 209 -14.45 -29.98 -6.30
CA ASP A 209 -14.45 -31.27 -7.00
C ASP A 209 -13.11 -32.02 -6.85
N MET A 210 -12.03 -31.27 -6.63
CA MET A 210 -10.70 -31.78 -6.33
C MET A 210 -10.41 -31.98 -4.83
N ALA A 211 -11.38 -31.78 -3.94
CA ALA A 211 -11.15 -31.72 -2.49
C ALA A 211 -10.49 -32.98 -1.90
N HIS A 212 -10.69 -34.14 -2.54
CA HIS A 212 -10.07 -35.42 -2.18
C HIS A 212 -8.54 -35.45 -2.35
N LEU A 213 -7.95 -34.49 -3.07
CA LEU A 213 -6.50 -34.35 -3.27
C LEU A 213 -5.82 -33.47 -2.20
N PHE A 214 -6.60 -32.83 -1.33
CA PHE A 214 -6.08 -31.89 -0.33
C PHE A 214 -5.87 -32.55 1.03
N GLY A 215 -4.85 -32.09 1.74
CA GLY A 215 -4.48 -32.59 3.05
C GLY A 215 -5.18 -31.84 4.19
N PRO A 216 -5.11 -32.36 5.43
CA PRO A 216 -5.70 -31.71 6.60
C PRO A 216 -5.09 -30.33 6.91
N GLU A 217 -3.83 -30.11 6.50
CA GLU A 217 -3.10 -28.85 6.67
C GLU A 217 -3.41 -27.80 5.58
N ASP A 218 -4.17 -28.16 4.54
CA ASP A 218 -4.47 -27.22 3.47
C ASP A 218 -5.52 -26.19 3.92
N ASP A 219 -5.08 -24.93 4.00
CA ASP A 219 -5.92 -23.83 4.43
C ASP A 219 -6.91 -23.43 3.33
N LEU A 220 -8.20 -23.32 3.68
CA LEU A 220 -9.25 -22.93 2.74
C LEU A 220 -8.90 -21.62 2.01
N LEU A 221 -8.37 -20.63 2.72
CA LEU A 221 -7.99 -19.37 2.09
C LEU A 221 -6.80 -19.51 1.14
N GLN A 222 -5.83 -20.35 1.49
CA GLN A 222 -4.73 -20.70 0.60
C GLN A 222 -5.25 -21.30 -0.72
N LEU A 223 -6.21 -22.22 -0.64
CA LEU A 223 -6.86 -22.81 -1.82
C LEU A 223 -7.60 -21.75 -2.66
N LEU A 224 -8.32 -20.82 -2.03
CA LEU A 224 -8.99 -19.72 -2.74
C LEU A 224 -7.98 -18.81 -3.49
N VAL A 225 -6.85 -18.47 -2.85
CA VAL A 225 -5.80 -17.66 -3.49
C VAL A 225 -5.10 -18.44 -4.60
N LEU A 226 -4.87 -19.74 -4.41
CA LEU A 226 -4.38 -20.65 -5.44
C LEU A 226 -5.27 -20.61 -6.69
N GLY A 227 -6.58 -20.78 -6.51
CA GLY A 227 -7.56 -20.74 -7.59
C GLY A 227 -7.54 -19.42 -8.37
N LEU A 228 -7.50 -18.30 -7.65
CA LEU A 228 -7.38 -16.96 -8.26
C LEU A 228 -6.08 -16.80 -9.06
N VAL A 229 -4.95 -17.16 -8.46
CA VAL A 229 -3.62 -17.01 -9.08
C VAL A 229 -3.50 -17.87 -10.33
N ARG A 230 -3.97 -19.12 -10.28
CA ARG A 230 -3.96 -20.06 -11.42
C ARG A 230 -4.89 -19.64 -12.56
N ARG A 231 -5.94 -18.87 -12.28
CA ARG A 231 -6.78 -18.23 -13.30
C ARG A 231 -6.26 -16.86 -13.77
N GLY A 232 -5.03 -16.51 -13.41
CA GLY A 232 -4.35 -15.30 -13.89
C GLY A 232 -4.69 -14.03 -13.11
N VAL A 233 -5.47 -14.11 -12.03
CA VAL A 233 -5.83 -12.95 -11.20
C VAL A 233 -4.59 -12.48 -10.44
N SER A 234 -4.26 -11.19 -10.59
CA SER A 234 -3.11 -10.60 -9.91
C SER A 234 -3.44 -10.30 -8.44
N VAL A 235 -3.18 -11.26 -7.56
CA VAL A 235 -3.35 -11.09 -6.10
C VAL A 235 -2.19 -10.30 -5.52
N GLY A 236 -2.46 -9.07 -5.11
CA GLY A 236 -1.50 -8.23 -4.41
C GLY A 236 -1.14 -8.77 -3.03
N ILE A 237 0.03 -8.41 -2.52
CA ILE A 237 0.46 -8.75 -1.16
C ILE A 237 0.42 -7.54 -0.22
N ARG A 238 0.03 -7.77 1.03
CA ARG A 238 0.25 -6.89 2.19
C ARG A 238 0.94 -7.71 3.28
N GLY A 239 1.83 -7.09 4.03
CA GLY A 239 2.38 -7.70 5.26
C GLY A 239 1.88 -6.94 6.48
N ARG A 240 2.11 -7.49 7.67
CA ARG A 240 1.68 -6.90 8.94
C ARG A 240 2.62 -5.81 9.50
N ARG A 241 3.92 -5.81 9.14
CA ARG A 241 4.94 -4.80 9.53
C ARG A 241 4.81 -4.25 10.97
N ASP A 242 4.11 -3.14 11.13
CA ASP A 242 3.92 -2.36 12.36
C ASP A 242 2.53 -2.54 12.99
N LEU A 243 1.76 -3.52 12.51
CA LEU A 243 0.41 -3.86 12.93
C LEU A 243 0.32 -5.35 13.29
N PHE A 244 -0.68 -5.70 14.09
CA PHE A 244 -0.85 -7.05 14.60
C PHE A 244 -1.85 -7.88 13.78
N TYR A 245 -1.49 -9.15 13.56
CA TYR A 245 -2.40 -10.20 13.07
C TYR A 245 -1.93 -11.57 13.54
N ARG A 246 -2.81 -12.35 14.16
CA ARG A 246 -2.64 -13.77 14.51
C ARG A 246 -3.93 -14.55 14.27
N ARG A 247 -3.82 -15.85 14.04
CA ARG A 247 -4.92 -16.81 14.16
C ARG A 247 -4.84 -17.44 15.55
N VAL A 248 -5.96 -17.53 16.26
CA VAL A 248 -6.01 -18.01 17.64
C VAL A 248 -6.77 -19.34 17.70
N THR A 249 -6.14 -20.37 18.22
CA THR A 249 -6.70 -21.74 18.22
C THR A 249 -6.90 -22.30 19.62
N THR A 250 -6.14 -21.79 20.60
CA THR A 250 -6.22 -22.19 22.01
C THR A 250 -6.41 -20.99 22.93
N GLN A 251 -6.87 -21.24 24.16
CA GLN A 251 -7.05 -20.18 25.17
C GLN A 251 -5.68 -19.61 25.62
N ALA A 252 -4.64 -20.44 25.69
CA ALA A 252 -3.29 -19.99 25.99
C ALA A 252 -2.76 -19.02 24.91
N GLU A 253 -2.98 -19.34 23.63
CA GLU A 253 -2.69 -18.42 22.52
C GLU A 253 -3.49 -17.12 22.62
N ALA A 254 -4.77 -17.19 23.01
CA ALA A 254 -5.61 -16.00 23.16
C ALA A 254 -5.03 -15.02 24.19
N GLU A 255 -4.60 -15.52 25.34
CA GLU A 255 -3.99 -14.72 26.42
C GLU A 255 -2.61 -14.16 26.02
N GLN A 256 -1.78 -15.00 25.39
CA GLN A 256 -0.46 -14.60 24.90
C GLN A 256 -0.57 -13.52 23.81
N PHE A 257 -1.37 -13.78 22.78
CA PHE A 257 -1.47 -12.92 21.60
C PHE A 257 -2.19 -11.61 21.89
N VAL A 258 -3.08 -11.52 22.89
CA VAL A 258 -3.63 -10.23 23.31
C VAL A 258 -2.57 -9.37 23.98
N THR A 259 -1.74 -9.97 24.84
CA THR A 259 -0.59 -9.27 25.44
C THR A 259 0.41 -8.82 24.36
N GLU A 260 0.73 -9.69 23.39
CA GLU A 260 1.58 -9.34 22.26
C GLU A 260 0.97 -8.20 21.42
N MET A 261 -0.32 -8.29 21.11
CA MET A 261 -1.05 -7.26 20.35
C MET A 261 -1.00 -5.89 21.02
N ALA A 262 -1.02 -5.84 22.35
CA ALA A 262 -0.93 -4.60 23.13
C ALA A 262 0.45 -3.92 23.03
N ALA A 263 1.51 -4.66 22.69
CA ALA A 263 2.85 -4.10 22.47
C ALA A 263 2.96 -3.32 21.14
N PHE A 264 2.00 -3.48 20.22
CA PHE A 264 1.98 -2.77 18.95
C PHE A 264 1.23 -1.44 19.07
N ASP A 265 1.91 -0.34 18.78
CA ASP A 265 1.32 1.00 18.75
C ASP A 265 0.62 1.27 17.41
N GLU A 266 -0.69 1.00 17.38
CA GLU A 266 -1.53 1.22 16.21
C GLU A 266 -1.61 2.71 15.81
N ASP A 267 -1.55 3.64 16.78
CA ASP A 267 -1.55 5.08 16.52
C ASP A 267 -0.27 5.50 15.77
N ARG A 268 0.88 4.98 16.20
CA ARG A 268 2.16 5.19 15.54
C ARG A 268 2.18 4.58 14.15
N ALA A 269 1.60 3.39 13.96
CA ALA A 269 1.46 2.78 12.64
C ALA A 269 0.60 3.65 11.71
N ARG A 270 -0.55 4.16 12.19
CA ARG A 270 -1.39 5.12 11.45
C ARG A 270 -0.61 6.38 11.10
N LEU A 271 0.16 6.92 12.04
CA LEU A 271 0.95 8.13 11.86
C LEU A 271 2.05 7.96 10.80
N ASN A 272 2.76 6.83 10.82
CA ASN A 272 3.80 6.52 9.84
C ASN A 272 3.20 6.34 8.44
N ASN A 273 2.07 5.65 8.33
CA ASN A 273 1.36 5.44 7.07
C ASN A 273 0.68 6.72 6.54
N ALA A 274 0.46 7.72 7.42
CA ALA A 274 -0.03 9.04 7.03
C ALA A 274 1.00 9.89 6.30
N VAL A 275 2.28 9.51 6.22
CA VAL A 275 3.31 10.18 5.41
C VAL A 275 3.42 9.52 4.03
N LYS A 276 3.59 10.29 2.95
CA LYS A 276 3.64 9.72 1.59
C LYS A 276 5.01 9.05 1.42
N GLY A 277 5.03 7.74 1.17
CA GLY A 277 6.30 7.00 0.98
C GLY A 277 7.09 7.35 -0.29
N ALA A 278 6.62 8.28 -1.12
CA ALA A 278 7.21 8.65 -2.40
C ALA A 278 7.60 10.13 -2.50
N ASP A 279 7.78 10.79 -1.36
CA ASP A 279 8.14 12.22 -1.29
C ASP A 279 9.52 12.54 -1.92
N GLY A 280 9.75 13.83 -2.15
CA GLY A 280 11.04 14.40 -2.55
C GLY A 280 12.04 14.36 -1.39
N PHE A 281 13.31 14.69 -1.68
CA PHE A 281 14.36 14.79 -0.67
C PHE A 281 13.99 15.83 0.39
N PHE A 282 13.63 17.05 -0.05
CA PHE A 282 13.36 18.14 0.88
C PHE A 282 12.17 17.81 1.79
N THR A 283 11.05 17.39 1.20
CA THR A 283 9.86 16.97 1.95
C THR A 283 10.18 15.85 2.93
N THR A 284 10.97 14.85 2.54
CA THR A 284 11.28 13.71 3.42
C THR A 284 12.06 14.13 4.66
N PHE A 285 13.16 14.87 4.48
CA PHE A 285 14.09 15.15 5.59
C PHE A 285 13.75 16.40 6.38
N PHE A 286 13.23 17.43 5.71
CA PHE A 286 13.01 18.75 6.31
C PHE A 286 11.55 19.03 6.66
N VAL A 287 10.59 18.17 6.26
CA VAL A 287 9.16 18.39 6.55
C VAL A 287 8.52 17.17 7.21
N SER A 288 8.54 16.02 6.56
CA SER A 288 7.88 14.78 6.97
C SER A 288 8.37 14.21 8.31
N THR A 289 9.61 14.54 8.71
CA THR A 289 10.21 14.13 9.99
C THR A 289 9.37 14.59 11.19
N TYR A 290 8.85 15.82 11.15
CA TYR A 290 8.09 16.41 12.26
C TYR A 290 6.64 16.75 11.91
N SER A 291 6.31 17.05 10.64
CA SER A 291 4.95 17.45 10.23
C SER A 291 3.88 16.39 10.58
N ARG A 292 4.24 15.11 10.59
CA ARG A 292 3.34 14.03 11.03
C ARG A 292 2.82 14.28 12.45
N PHE A 293 3.64 14.78 13.37
CA PHE A 293 3.21 15.09 14.74
C PHE A 293 2.25 16.29 14.78
N ILE A 294 2.46 17.28 13.91
CA ILE A 294 1.53 18.40 13.71
C ILE A 294 0.20 17.86 13.18
N ALA A 295 0.22 16.94 12.21
CA ALA A 295 -0.98 16.32 11.67
C ALA A 295 -1.77 15.56 12.75
N ARG A 296 -1.07 14.80 13.60
CA ARG A 296 -1.69 14.13 14.74
C ARG A 296 -2.31 15.13 15.72
N TRP A 297 -1.59 16.19 16.07
CA TRP A 297 -2.10 17.24 16.94
C TRP A 297 -3.34 17.90 16.35
N ALA A 298 -3.30 18.29 15.08
CA ALA A 298 -4.41 18.92 14.36
C ALA A 298 -5.65 18.01 14.31
N ALA A 299 -5.46 16.72 13.99
CA ALA A 299 -6.53 15.74 13.96
C ALA A 299 -7.18 15.54 15.35
N ARG A 300 -6.37 15.48 16.42
CA ARG A 300 -6.87 15.36 17.80
C ARG A 300 -7.61 16.62 18.28
N ARG A 301 -7.28 17.79 17.73
CA ARG A 301 -8.01 19.06 17.96
C ARG A 301 -9.24 19.23 17.08
N GLY A 302 -9.58 18.24 16.25
CA GLY A 302 -10.76 18.28 15.40
C GLY A 302 -10.61 19.14 14.14
N LEU A 303 -9.39 19.62 13.81
CA LEU A 303 -9.16 20.38 12.59
C LEU A 303 -9.41 19.50 11.36
N THR A 304 -10.18 20.02 10.42
CA THR A 304 -10.45 19.35 9.15
C THR A 304 -9.28 19.55 8.17
N PRO A 305 -9.03 18.62 7.24
CA PRO A 305 -8.02 18.81 6.20
C PRO A 305 -8.16 20.15 5.47
N ASN A 306 -9.39 20.51 5.08
CA ASN A 306 -9.66 21.77 4.36
C ASN A 306 -9.29 23.02 5.18
N GLN A 307 -9.49 23.02 6.50
CA GLN A 307 -9.05 24.13 7.36
C GLN A 307 -7.53 24.25 7.38
N VAL A 308 -6.81 23.13 7.42
CA VAL A 308 -5.35 23.10 7.36
C VAL A 308 -4.86 23.60 5.98
N THR A 309 -5.52 23.20 4.90
CA THR A 309 -5.25 23.73 3.55
C THR A 309 -5.44 25.25 3.51
N LEU A 310 -6.50 25.79 4.12
CA LEU A 310 -6.73 27.24 4.17
C LEU A 310 -5.61 27.99 4.91
N ILE A 311 -5.10 27.43 6.01
CA ILE A 311 -3.93 27.98 6.72
C ILE A 311 -2.71 28.01 5.79
N SER A 312 -2.46 26.93 5.04
CA SER A 312 -1.37 26.88 4.05
C SER A 312 -1.53 27.96 2.98
N ILE A 313 -2.73 28.15 2.44
CA ILE A 313 -3.03 29.17 1.44
C ILE A 313 -2.78 30.58 1.99
N ALA A 314 -3.30 30.87 3.20
CA ALA A 314 -3.12 32.18 3.84
C ALA A 314 -1.63 32.50 4.05
N LEU A 315 -0.83 31.54 4.50
CA LEU A 315 0.62 31.68 4.64
C LEU A 315 1.31 31.93 3.29
N GLY A 316 0.87 31.27 2.21
CA GLY A 316 1.40 31.48 0.86
C GLY A 316 1.10 32.89 0.33
N VAL A 317 -0.11 33.40 0.54
CA VAL A 317 -0.47 34.78 0.16
C VAL A 317 0.30 35.81 1.00
N ALA A 318 0.40 35.59 2.31
CA ALA A 318 1.20 36.45 3.19
C ALA A 318 2.68 36.46 2.78
N SER A 319 3.24 35.30 2.41
CA SER A 319 4.60 35.21 1.86
C SER A 319 4.79 36.08 0.63
N ALA A 320 3.88 35.99 -0.34
CA ALA A 320 3.94 36.81 -1.55
C ALA A 320 3.85 38.31 -1.24
N ALA A 321 3.02 38.72 -0.29
CA ALA A 321 2.95 40.10 0.16
C ALA A 321 4.27 40.57 0.79
N CYS A 322 4.93 39.73 1.58
CA CYS A 322 6.26 40.02 2.14
C CYS A 322 7.34 40.11 1.05
N PHE A 323 7.32 39.24 0.04
CA PHE A 323 8.23 39.34 -1.10
C PHE A 323 8.00 40.61 -1.93
N ALA A 324 6.74 41.05 -2.04
CA ALA A 324 6.36 42.24 -2.80
C ALA A 324 6.88 43.56 -2.22
N THR A 325 7.32 43.59 -0.95
CA THR A 325 7.93 44.80 -0.38
C THR A 325 9.26 45.13 -1.02
N GLY A 326 9.96 44.14 -1.60
CA GLY A 326 11.28 44.33 -2.22
C GLY A 326 12.42 44.55 -1.21
N GLU A 327 12.12 44.66 0.09
CA GLU A 327 13.10 44.88 1.13
C GLU A 327 13.65 43.56 1.69
N ARG A 328 14.90 43.56 2.14
CA ARG A 328 15.55 42.36 2.68
C ARG A 328 14.78 41.69 3.83
N PRO A 329 14.26 42.41 4.84
CA PRO A 329 13.44 41.80 5.88
C PRO A 329 12.17 41.15 5.33
N GLY A 330 11.52 41.79 4.35
CA GLY A 330 10.35 41.23 3.65
C GLY A 330 10.68 39.96 2.89
N MET A 331 11.82 39.91 2.20
CA MET A 331 12.30 38.71 1.50
C MET A 331 12.57 37.53 2.46
N VAL A 332 13.19 37.81 3.61
CA VAL A 332 13.45 36.77 4.64
C VAL A 332 12.12 36.29 5.26
N ALA A 333 11.23 37.20 5.64
CA ALA A 333 9.91 36.86 6.16
C ALA A 333 9.09 36.05 5.14
N GLY A 334 9.11 36.45 3.87
CA GLY A 334 8.48 35.74 2.76
C GLY A 334 9.02 34.32 2.64
N GLY A 335 10.34 34.13 2.72
CA GLY A 335 10.99 32.82 2.68
C GLY A 335 10.58 31.90 3.84
N ILE A 336 10.48 32.44 5.06
CA ILE A 336 10.01 31.69 6.22
C ILE A 336 8.53 31.30 6.05
N LEU A 337 7.69 32.24 5.61
CA LEU A 337 6.26 32.01 5.43
C LEU A 337 5.96 30.96 4.36
N ILE A 338 6.66 30.99 3.21
CA ILE A 338 6.44 29.98 2.15
C ILE A 338 6.90 28.58 2.57
N TYR A 339 7.96 28.50 3.39
CA TYR A 339 8.36 27.25 4.02
C TYR A 339 7.25 26.69 4.90
N PHE A 340 6.68 27.50 5.81
CA PHE A 340 5.58 27.04 6.66
C PHE A 340 4.30 26.76 5.87
N ALA A 341 4.01 27.54 4.82
CA ALA A 341 2.91 27.23 3.90
C ALA A 341 3.07 25.82 3.32
N PHE A 342 4.28 25.44 2.89
CA PHE A 342 4.57 24.09 2.40
C PHE A 342 4.50 23.00 3.49
N VAL A 343 4.89 23.32 4.72
CA VAL A 343 4.72 22.40 5.86
C VAL A 343 3.23 22.10 6.07
N PHE A 344 2.38 23.12 6.14
CA PHE A 344 0.95 22.94 6.36
C PHE A 344 0.23 22.25 5.19
N ASP A 345 0.72 22.45 3.96
CA ASP A 345 0.29 21.69 2.78
C ASP A 345 0.56 20.19 2.95
N CYS A 346 1.75 19.82 3.42
CA CYS A 346 2.03 18.42 3.73
C CYS A 346 1.15 17.89 4.87
N VAL A 347 0.86 18.73 5.87
CA VAL A 347 0.04 18.38 7.05
C VAL A 347 -1.41 18.12 6.65
N ASP A 348 -2.02 18.86 5.73
CA ASP A 348 -3.44 18.65 5.38
C ASP A 348 -3.71 17.23 4.86
N GLY A 349 -2.83 16.73 3.98
CA GLY A 349 -2.93 15.42 3.40
C GLY A 349 -2.57 14.34 4.42
N GLN A 350 -1.67 14.64 5.36
CA GLN A 350 -1.37 13.75 6.49
C GLN A 350 -2.56 13.65 7.45
N VAL A 351 -3.25 14.76 7.76
CA VAL A 351 -4.48 14.79 8.57
C VAL A 351 -5.58 13.99 7.88
N ALA A 352 -5.78 14.18 6.58
CA ALA A 352 -6.77 13.44 5.81
C ALA A 352 -6.54 11.92 5.89
N ARG A 353 -5.28 11.47 5.80
CA ARG A 353 -4.90 10.06 5.91
C ARG A 353 -5.02 9.51 7.32
N TYR A 354 -4.49 10.23 8.31
CA TYR A 354 -4.48 9.81 9.71
C TYR A 354 -5.90 9.77 10.29
N ALA A 355 -6.72 10.80 10.03
CA ALA A 355 -8.10 10.86 10.48
C ALA A 355 -9.09 10.08 9.59
N ARG A 356 -8.60 9.45 8.50
CA ARG A 356 -9.39 8.74 7.50
C ARG A 356 -10.49 9.60 6.84
N LYS A 357 -10.31 10.93 6.84
CA LYS A 357 -11.22 11.93 6.26
C LYS A 357 -10.75 12.31 4.86
N PHE A 358 -11.19 11.56 3.85
CA PHE A 358 -10.89 11.85 2.45
C PHE A 358 -12.12 12.41 1.74
N GLY A 359 -11.92 13.46 0.94
CA GLY A 359 -12.97 14.04 0.13
C GLY A 359 -12.45 14.43 -1.25
N VAL A 360 -13.32 14.39 -2.26
CA VAL A 360 -13.01 14.84 -3.62
C VAL A 360 -12.65 16.33 -3.61
N LEU A 361 -13.41 17.14 -2.86
CA LEU A 361 -13.14 18.56 -2.68
C LEU A 361 -11.74 18.79 -2.09
N GLY A 362 -11.39 18.09 -1.02
CA GLY A 362 -10.06 18.23 -0.40
C GLY A 362 -8.92 17.87 -1.36
N ALA A 363 -9.06 16.77 -2.10
CA ALA A 363 -8.06 16.38 -3.11
C ALA A 363 -7.95 17.39 -4.28
N TRP A 364 -9.06 18.03 -4.64
CA TRP A 364 -9.07 19.09 -5.66
C TRP A 364 -8.50 20.41 -5.13
N LEU A 365 -8.79 20.78 -3.88
CA LEU A 365 -8.23 21.96 -3.21
C LEU A 365 -6.71 21.84 -3.07
N ASP A 366 -6.22 20.74 -2.49
CA ASP A 366 -4.79 20.40 -2.37
C ASP A 366 -4.09 20.57 -3.73
N ALA A 367 -4.63 19.91 -4.76
CA ALA A 367 -4.12 20.05 -6.10
C ALA A 367 -4.15 21.51 -6.60
N THR A 368 -5.26 22.21 -6.55
CA THR A 368 -5.37 23.55 -7.16
C THR A 368 -4.50 24.58 -6.45
N PHE A 369 -4.52 24.58 -5.12
CA PHE A 369 -3.88 25.61 -4.32
C PHE A 369 -2.38 25.44 -4.15
N ASP A 370 -1.84 24.24 -4.38
CA ASP A 370 -0.40 24.03 -4.60
C ASP A 370 0.15 24.96 -5.68
N ARG A 371 -0.53 25.03 -6.84
CA ARG A 371 -0.09 25.85 -7.97
C ARG A 371 -0.34 27.33 -7.71
N PHE A 372 -1.50 27.64 -7.13
CA PHE A 372 -1.86 29.01 -6.81
C PHE A 372 -0.80 29.67 -5.92
N LYS A 373 -0.36 29.00 -4.84
CA LYS A 373 0.67 29.52 -3.94
C LYS A 373 1.98 29.82 -4.69
N GLU A 374 2.43 28.89 -5.53
CA GLU A 374 3.65 29.05 -6.33
C GLU A 374 3.55 30.28 -7.25
N TYR A 375 2.43 30.45 -7.95
CA TYR A 375 2.25 31.57 -8.90
C TYR A 375 2.06 32.92 -8.21
N VAL A 376 1.37 32.94 -7.07
CA VAL A 376 1.21 34.16 -6.26
C VAL A 376 2.55 34.62 -5.69
N VAL A 377 3.41 33.68 -5.27
CA VAL A 377 4.78 34.02 -4.84
C VAL A 377 5.65 34.51 -6.01
N PHE A 378 5.50 33.95 -7.21
CA PHE A 378 6.18 34.51 -8.40
C PHE A 378 5.75 35.95 -8.67
N ALA A 379 4.46 36.25 -8.59
CA ALA A 379 3.99 37.63 -8.71
C ALA A 379 4.56 38.53 -7.61
N GLY A 380 4.56 38.08 -6.35
CA GLY A 380 5.15 38.82 -5.24
C GLY A 380 6.63 39.15 -5.43
N LEU A 381 7.44 38.16 -5.85
CA LEU A 381 8.87 38.36 -6.15
C LEU A 381 9.08 39.34 -7.33
N ALA A 382 8.25 39.27 -8.37
CA ALA A 382 8.35 40.17 -9.51
C ALA A 382 7.98 41.62 -9.15
N VAL A 383 6.92 41.81 -8.36
CA VAL A 383 6.55 43.12 -7.81
C VAL A 383 7.67 43.66 -6.93
N GLY A 384 8.21 42.85 -6.02
CA GLY A 384 9.29 43.25 -5.12
C GLY A 384 10.57 43.66 -5.87
N ALA A 385 10.89 43.01 -6.99
CA ALA A 385 12.01 43.39 -7.85
C ALA A 385 11.84 44.78 -8.49
N ALA A 386 10.61 45.10 -8.92
CA ALA A 386 10.28 46.40 -9.47
C ALA A 386 10.34 47.49 -8.39
N VAL A 387 9.80 47.22 -7.19
CA VAL A 387 9.82 48.14 -6.04
C VAL A 387 11.23 48.42 -5.54
N SER A 388 12.10 47.41 -5.50
CA SER A 388 13.49 47.54 -5.02
C SER A 388 14.47 48.10 -6.05
N GLY A 389 14.03 48.34 -7.30
CA GLY A 389 14.88 48.86 -8.37
C GLY A 389 15.85 47.85 -8.99
N VAL A 390 15.69 46.54 -8.68
CA VAL A 390 16.48 45.44 -9.29
C VAL A 390 16.19 45.28 -10.79
N GLY A 391 15.04 45.81 -11.25
CA GLY A 391 14.62 45.86 -12.65
C GLY A 391 13.46 44.92 -12.96
N ASP A 392 13.00 44.96 -14.21
CA ASP A 392 11.88 44.13 -14.67
C ASP A 392 12.28 42.65 -14.79
N VAL A 393 11.65 41.80 -13.97
CA VAL A 393 11.81 40.34 -13.98
C VAL A 393 10.53 39.60 -14.37
N TRP A 394 9.49 40.31 -14.82
CA TRP A 394 8.20 39.70 -15.20
C TRP A 394 8.35 38.67 -16.32
N THR A 395 9.24 38.93 -17.28
CA THR A 395 9.54 37.94 -18.34
C THR A 395 10.08 36.63 -17.74
N LEU A 396 10.98 36.72 -16.76
CA LEU A 396 11.53 35.52 -16.09
C LEU A 396 10.43 34.81 -15.28
N ALA A 397 9.58 35.56 -14.58
CA ALA A 397 8.44 35.01 -13.84
C ALA A 397 7.47 34.25 -14.76
N LEU A 398 7.14 34.82 -15.93
CA LEU A 398 6.27 34.19 -16.93
C LEU A 398 6.90 32.94 -17.56
N ILE A 399 8.20 32.95 -17.85
CA ILE A 399 8.93 31.76 -18.33
C ILE A 399 8.90 30.66 -17.27
N ALA A 400 9.21 30.99 -16.01
CA ALA A 400 9.18 30.03 -14.90
C ALA A 400 7.76 29.43 -14.74
N LEU A 401 6.72 30.27 -14.77
CA LEU A 401 5.33 29.84 -14.71
C LEU A 401 4.95 28.93 -15.88
N GLY A 402 5.38 29.27 -17.11
CA GLY A 402 5.13 28.47 -18.31
C GLY A 402 5.78 27.08 -18.24
N ILE A 403 7.07 27.01 -17.90
CA ILE A 403 7.79 25.75 -17.71
C ILE A 403 7.10 24.89 -16.65
N GLN A 404 6.75 25.48 -15.51
CA GLN A 404 6.16 24.73 -14.40
C GLN A 404 4.73 24.24 -14.73
N SER A 405 3.94 25.05 -15.42
CA SER A 405 2.60 24.70 -15.89
C SER A 405 2.64 23.52 -16.87
N ILE A 406 3.51 23.59 -17.89
CA ILE A 406 3.68 22.51 -18.88
C ILE A 406 4.11 21.23 -18.19
N ARG A 407 5.10 21.32 -17.30
CA ARG A 407 5.62 20.15 -16.60
C ARG A 407 4.56 19.49 -15.74
N HIS A 408 3.79 20.26 -14.97
CA HIS A 408 2.70 19.73 -14.17
C HIS A 408 1.62 19.05 -15.03
N LEU A 409 1.27 19.63 -16.17
CA LEU A 409 0.34 19.03 -17.11
C LEU A 409 0.85 17.68 -17.65
N LEU A 410 2.13 17.60 -18.00
CA LEU A 410 2.78 16.36 -18.42
C LEU A 410 2.80 15.33 -17.29
N ASP A 411 3.15 15.74 -16.08
CA ASP A 411 3.19 14.88 -14.89
C ASP A 411 1.81 14.28 -14.59
N PHE A 412 0.77 15.11 -14.63
CA PHE A 412 -0.60 14.69 -14.43
C PHE A 412 -1.08 13.74 -15.53
N SER A 413 -0.88 14.10 -16.80
CA SER A 413 -1.32 13.30 -17.95
C SER A 413 -0.66 11.91 -17.99
N PHE A 414 0.66 11.85 -17.80
CA PHE A 414 1.39 10.58 -17.76
C PHE A 414 1.01 9.73 -16.54
N GLY A 415 0.82 10.37 -15.38
CA GLY A 415 0.37 9.71 -14.16
C GLY A 415 -1.03 9.11 -14.32
N ALA A 416 -1.96 9.85 -14.93
CA ALA A 416 -3.32 9.39 -15.22
C ALA A 416 -3.31 8.20 -16.19
N ALA A 417 -2.52 8.27 -17.27
CA ALA A 417 -2.40 7.18 -18.25
C ALA A 417 -1.87 5.89 -17.62
N ASN A 418 -0.85 5.98 -16.75
CA ASN A 418 -0.27 4.79 -16.11
C ASN A 418 -1.13 4.22 -14.98
N ARG A 419 -1.90 5.04 -14.26
CA ARG A 419 -2.83 4.55 -13.22
C ARG A 419 -3.95 3.69 -13.79
N ARG A 420 -4.32 3.87 -15.07
CA ARG A 420 -5.35 3.10 -15.75
C ARG A 420 -4.89 1.72 -16.23
N LYS A 421 -3.58 1.47 -16.31
CA LYS A 421 -3.07 0.17 -16.77
C LYS A 421 -3.22 -0.87 -15.65
N PRO A 422 -4.07 -1.91 -15.82
CA PRO A 422 -4.13 -2.99 -14.86
C PRO A 422 -2.77 -3.71 -14.81
N PRO A 423 -2.41 -4.32 -13.67
CA PRO A 423 -1.24 -5.19 -13.61
C PRO A 423 -1.39 -6.29 -14.67
N SER A 424 -0.29 -6.62 -15.37
CA SER A 424 -0.28 -7.69 -16.36
C SER A 424 -0.76 -9.00 -15.70
N PRO A 425 -1.81 -9.65 -16.22
CA PRO A 425 -2.30 -10.92 -15.68
C PRO A 425 -1.19 -11.96 -15.58
N LEU A 426 -1.27 -12.85 -14.60
CA LEU A 426 -0.39 -14.02 -14.60
C LEU A 426 -0.82 -14.97 -15.73
N PRO A 427 0.12 -15.71 -16.36
CA PRO A 427 -0.23 -16.86 -17.19
C PRO A 427 -1.16 -17.80 -16.40
N GLY A 428 -2.25 -18.24 -17.01
CA GLY A 428 -3.14 -19.21 -16.39
C GLY A 428 -2.54 -20.61 -16.43
N ILE A 429 -2.82 -21.41 -15.40
CA ILE A 429 -2.53 -22.85 -15.38
C ILE A 429 -3.80 -23.57 -14.88
N PRO A 430 -4.25 -24.66 -15.51
CA PRO A 430 -5.30 -25.52 -14.96
C PRO A 430 -5.02 -25.93 -13.51
N LEU A 431 -6.07 -26.08 -12.68
CA LEU A 431 -5.90 -26.56 -11.31
C LEU A 431 -5.43 -28.01 -11.27
N THR A 432 -5.75 -28.82 -12.28
CA THR A 432 -5.31 -30.22 -12.40
C THR A 432 -3.81 -30.42 -12.57
N ILE A 433 -3.02 -29.38 -12.85
CA ILE A 433 -1.56 -29.52 -12.98
C ILE A 433 -0.90 -29.34 -11.62
N SER A 434 -0.28 -30.37 -11.06
CA SER A 434 0.37 -30.25 -9.74
C SER A 434 1.47 -29.15 -9.69
N PRO A 435 2.56 -29.19 -10.48
CA PRO A 435 3.67 -28.25 -10.35
C PRO A 435 3.45 -26.90 -11.04
N ASP A 436 4.08 -25.84 -10.53
CA ASP A 436 4.04 -24.50 -11.12
C ASP A 436 5.05 -24.25 -12.26
N THR A 437 5.74 -25.29 -12.74
CA THR A 437 6.72 -25.24 -13.84
C THR A 437 6.20 -24.55 -15.10
N PRO A 438 4.97 -24.79 -15.60
CA PRO A 438 4.47 -24.11 -16.80
C PRO A 438 4.32 -22.60 -16.62
N LEU A 439 3.90 -22.15 -15.44
CA LEU A 439 3.83 -20.72 -15.12
C LEU A 439 5.23 -20.11 -15.08
N ARG A 440 6.21 -20.80 -14.52
CA ARG A 440 7.60 -20.34 -14.48
C ARG A 440 8.16 -20.17 -15.89
N ALA A 441 7.97 -21.17 -16.76
CA ALA A 441 8.39 -21.10 -18.16
C ALA A 441 7.76 -19.88 -18.87
N ALA A 442 6.46 -19.69 -18.75
CA ALA A 442 5.76 -18.55 -19.35
C ALA A 442 6.22 -17.18 -18.79
N LEU A 443 6.58 -17.11 -17.50
CA LEU A 443 7.12 -15.89 -16.89
C LEU A 443 8.55 -15.59 -17.36
N GLU A 444 9.38 -16.62 -17.54
CA GLU A 444 10.73 -16.48 -18.09
C GLU A 444 10.70 -16.10 -19.57
N GLU A 445 9.84 -16.70 -20.39
CA GLU A 445 9.61 -16.28 -21.78
C GLU A 445 9.19 -14.80 -21.86
N ARG A 446 8.24 -14.36 -21.03
CA ARG A 446 7.85 -12.95 -20.93
C ARG A 446 9.03 -12.06 -20.51
N LYS A 447 9.89 -12.54 -19.61
CA LYS A 447 11.09 -11.81 -19.17
C LYS A 447 12.11 -11.71 -20.29
N VAL A 448 12.36 -12.77 -21.05
CA VAL A 448 13.26 -12.79 -22.21
C VAL A 448 12.74 -11.90 -23.33
N ALA A 449 11.47 -12.04 -23.72
CA ALA A 449 10.82 -11.19 -24.72
C ALA A 449 10.88 -9.70 -24.34
N ARG A 450 10.66 -9.39 -23.05
CA ARG A 450 10.81 -8.03 -22.53
C ARG A 450 12.27 -7.60 -22.45
N ASN A 451 13.26 -8.47 -22.44
CA ASN A 451 14.66 -8.06 -22.24
C ASN A 451 15.41 -7.72 -23.53
N GLY A 452 14.78 -7.87 -24.71
CA GLY A 452 15.34 -7.39 -25.97
C GLY A 452 15.42 -5.85 -26.04
N GLY A 453 16.56 -5.31 -26.50
CA GLY A 453 16.74 -3.89 -26.82
C GLY A 453 17.82 -3.16 -26.02
N THR A 454 18.66 -2.39 -26.73
CA THR A 454 19.76 -1.59 -26.18
C THR A 454 19.28 -0.53 -25.18
N ILE A 455 18.18 0.17 -25.49
CA ILE A 455 17.55 1.19 -24.61
C ILE A 455 17.16 0.59 -23.25
N ARG A 456 16.65 -0.65 -23.24
CA ARG A 456 16.20 -1.30 -22.02
C ARG A 456 17.36 -1.80 -21.14
N SER A 457 18.49 -2.17 -21.76
CA SER A 457 19.73 -2.46 -21.04
C SER A 457 20.26 -1.21 -20.30
N LEU A 458 20.28 -0.05 -20.98
CA LEU A 458 20.63 1.23 -20.35
C LEU A 458 19.68 1.58 -19.19
N LEU A 459 18.36 1.45 -19.38
CA LEU A 459 17.38 1.66 -18.32
C LEU A 459 17.60 0.74 -17.12
N LYS A 460 18.03 -0.52 -17.34
CA LYS A 460 18.36 -1.46 -16.26
C LYS A 460 19.59 -1.03 -15.48
N MET A 461 20.70 -0.72 -16.15
CA MET A 461 21.92 -0.23 -15.48
C MET A 461 21.61 1.02 -14.65
N TRP A 462 20.86 1.94 -15.26
CA TRP A 462 20.41 3.13 -14.58
C TRP A 462 19.50 2.78 -13.39
N SER A 463 18.52 1.87 -13.52
CA SER A 463 17.70 1.44 -12.37
C SER A 463 18.52 0.81 -11.24
N LYS A 464 19.56 0.01 -11.56
CA LYS A 464 20.46 -0.62 -10.58
C LYS A 464 21.27 0.42 -9.81
N ALA A 465 21.78 1.46 -10.48
CA ALA A 465 22.51 2.54 -9.81
C ALA A 465 21.62 3.31 -8.80
N GLY A 466 20.30 3.28 -8.96
CA GLY A 466 19.35 3.87 -8.01
C GLY A 466 19.25 3.15 -6.67
N LYS A 467 19.95 2.02 -6.48
CA LYS A 467 20.04 1.33 -5.18
C LYS A 467 20.89 2.12 -4.17
N TYR A 468 21.88 2.88 -4.65
CA TYR A 468 22.72 3.70 -3.77
C TYR A 468 21.93 4.90 -3.25
N ARG A 469 21.98 5.13 -1.93
CA ARG A 469 21.18 6.18 -1.26
C ARG A 469 21.41 7.57 -1.84
N ALA A 470 22.67 7.94 -2.08
CA ALA A 470 23.01 9.24 -2.67
C ALA A 470 22.40 9.41 -4.08
N VAL A 471 22.54 8.40 -4.93
CA VAL A 471 21.96 8.40 -6.29
C VAL A 471 20.44 8.41 -6.25
N HIS A 472 19.82 7.68 -5.33
CA HIS A 472 18.37 7.69 -5.13
C HIS A 472 17.84 9.10 -4.86
N TRP A 473 18.46 9.80 -3.91
CA TRP A 473 18.06 11.16 -3.54
C TRP A 473 18.40 12.20 -4.60
N ALA A 474 19.57 12.09 -5.23
CA ALA A 474 19.93 12.93 -6.37
C ALA A 474 18.88 12.83 -7.48
N ARG A 475 18.41 11.63 -7.82
CA ARG A 475 17.34 11.44 -8.82
C ARG A 475 16.02 12.06 -8.42
N LYS A 476 15.68 12.01 -7.13
CA LYS A 476 14.47 12.63 -6.59
C LYS A 476 14.55 14.15 -6.70
N MET A 477 15.72 14.73 -6.42
CA MET A 477 15.97 16.17 -6.49
C MET A 477 16.07 16.70 -7.93
N ILE A 478 16.69 15.95 -8.87
CA ILE A 478 16.82 16.34 -10.28
C ILE A 478 15.46 16.59 -10.92
N VAL A 479 14.45 15.79 -10.55
CA VAL A 479 13.09 15.99 -11.03
C VAL A 479 12.54 17.34 -10.55
N PHE A 480 13.14 18.02 -9.57
CA PHE A 480 12.71 19.28 -8.98
C PHE A 480 11.23 19.26 -8.50
N PRO A 481 10.87 18.35 -7.55
CA PRO A 481 9.52 18.25 -6.98
C PRO A 481 9.09 19.52 -6.23
N ILE A 482 7.82 19.58 -5.83
CA ILE A 482 7.21 20.76 -5.18
C ILE A 482 8.05 21.22 -3.97
N GLY A 483 8.43 20.30 -3.09
CA GLY A 483 9.21 20.65 -1.89
C GLY A 483 10.55 21.30 -2.21
N GLU A 484 11.29 20.77 -3.19
CA GLU A 484 12.57 21.34 -3.64
C GLU A 484 12.40 22.73 -4.24
N ARG A 485 11.30 22.98 -4.97
CA ARG A 485 11.01 24.32 -5.51
C ARG A 485 10.70 25.33 -4.42
N PHE A 486 9.84 24.96 -3.47
CA PHE A 486 9.50 25.82 -2.34
C PHE A 486 10.73 26.08 -1.46
N ALA A 487 11.62 25.10 -1.30
CA ALA A 487 12.92 25.30 -0.64
C ALA A 487 13.82 26.28 -1.39
N VAL A 488 13.90 26.17 -2.72
CA VAL A 488 14.66 27.13 -3.56
C VAL A 488 14.08 28.54 -3.43
N ILE A 489 12.76 28.70 -3.52
CA ILE A 489 12.10 30.00 -3.35
C ILE A 489 12.40 30.57 -1.95
N ALA A 490 12.25 29.75 -0.91
CA ALA A 490 12.47 30.18 0.47
C ALA A 490 13.93 30.62 0.72
N ILE A 491 14.90 29.82 0.28
CA ILE A 491 16.31 30.06 0.54
C ILE A 491 16.85 31.13 -0.41
N VAL A 492 16.68 30.95 -1.72
CA VAL A 492 17.26 31.87 -2.70
C VAL A 492 16.59 33.24 -2.62
N GLY A 493 15.27 33.31 -2.43
CA GLY A 493 14.58 34.58 -2.20
C GLY A 493 15.06 35.27 -0.92
N ALA A 494 15.28 34.53 0.17
CA ALA A 494 15.76 35.10 1.42
C ALA A 494 17.24 35.52 1.38
N PHE A 495 18.08 34.94 0.51
CA PHE A 495 19.52 35.20 0.46
C PHE A 495 19.98 36.04 -0.74
N PHE A 496 19.21 36.07 -1.83
CA PHE A 496 19.55 36.73 -3.10
C PHE A 496 18.38 37.57 -3.60
N ASP A 497 18.53 38.18 -4.78
CA ASP A 497 17.46 38.93 -5.42
C ASP A 497 16.45 38.02 -6.17
N ALA A 498 15.35 38.61 -6.61
CA ALA A 498 14.31 37.91 -7.36
C ALA A 498 14.83 37.36 -8.71
N ARG A 499 15.79 38.03 -9.34
CA ARG A 499 16.36 37.60 -10.64
C ARG A 499 17.08 36.27 -10.48
N ILE A 500 17.95 36.13 -9.48
CA ILE A 500 18.66 34.87 -9.19
C ILE A 500 17.66 33.77 -8.82
N THR A 501 16.62 34.10 -8.07
CA THR A 501 15.55 33.17 -7.72
C THR A 501 14.87 32.61 -8.98
N PHE A 502 14.43 33.47 -9.91
CA PHE A 502 13.81 33.01 -11.16
C PHE A 502 14.76 32.26 -12.08
N LEU A 503 16.01 32.72 -12.22
CA LEU A 503 17.01 31.99 -13.02
C LEU A 503 17.23 30.57 -12.48
N THR A 504 17.31 30.43 -11.15
CA THR A 504 17.45 29.11 -10.51
C THR A 504 16.24 28.22 -10.81
N LEU A 505 15.02 28.77 -10.70
CA LEU A 505 13.78 28.04 -11.00
C LEU A 505 13.70 27.60 -12.47
N ILE A 506 14.08 28.48 -13.40
CA ILE A 506 14.07 28.20 -14.84
C ILE A 506 15.12 27.14 -15.20
N ILE A 507 16.36 27.29 -14.72
CA ILE A 507 17.46 26.39 -15.06
C ILE A 507 17.18 25.00 -14.49
N TRP A 508 16.89 24.89 -13.19
CA TRP A 508 16.61 23.60 -12.57
C TRP A 508 15.29 23.02 -13.07
N GLY A 509 14.25 23.84 -13.22
CA GLY A 509 12.98 23.44 -13.83
C GLY A 509 13.14 22.86 -15.23
N GLY A 510 13.97 23.49 -16.06
CA GLY A 510 14.32 23.03 -17.40
C GLY A 510 15.08 21.71 -17.39
N ILE A 511 16.10 21.57 -16.53
CA ILE A 511 16.82 20.30 -16.35
C ILE A 511 15.87 19.18 -15.92
N GLY A 512 15.00 19.45 -14.95
CA GLY A 512 14.00 18.49 -14.47
C GLY A 512 12.99 18.10 -15.55
N ALA A 513 12.55 19.07 -16.37
CA ALA A 513 11.67 18.84 -17.50
C ALA A 513 12.32 17.91 -18.54
N VAL A 514 13.54 18.22 -18.99
CA VAL A 514 14.29 17.38 -19.94
C VAL A 514 14.51 15.99 -19.38
N TYR A 515 14.96 15.87 -18.12
CA TYR A 515 15.20 14.58 -17.48
C TYR A 515 13.93 13.73 -17.39
N SER A 516 12.81 14.32 -16.97
CA SER A 516 11.54 13.60 -16.83
C SER A 516 10.97 13.18 -18.18
N LEU A 517 11.04 14.05 -19.20
CA LEU A 517 10.57 13.78 -20.55
C LEU A 517 11.41 12.67 -21.21
N THR A 518 12.74 12.79 -21.21
CA THR A 518 13.65 11.78 -21.74
C THR A 518 13.42 10.43 -21.08
N GLY A 519 13.32 10.39 -19.73
CA GLY A 519 13.06 9.15 -19.02
C GLY A 519 11.70 8.52 -19.35
N ARG A 520 10.68 9.33 -19.66
CA ARG A 520 9.36 8.83 -20.09
C ARG A 520 9.38 8.33 -21.52
N LEU A 521 9.99 9.08 -22.44
CA LEU A 521 10.16 8.67 -23.84
C LEU A 521 10.94 7.35 -23.93
N MET A 522 12.06 7.22 -23.20
CA MET A 522 12.82 5.97 -23.15
C MET A 522 11.97 4.79 -22.65
N ARG A 523 11.10 5.00 -21.65
CA ARG A 523 10.21 3.94 -21.14
C ARG A 523 9.04 3.62 -22.07
N SER A 524 8.63 4.55 -22.91
CA SER A 524 7.57 4.34 -23.91
C SER A 524 8.11 3.66 -25.17
N LEU A 525 9.36 3.97 -25.54
CA LEU A 525 10.05 3.40 -26.72
C LEU A 525 10.68 2.03 -26.44
N ALA A 526 11.01 1.73 -25.18
CA ALA A 526 11.51 0.43 -24.75
C ALA A 526 10.37 -0.52 -24.45
#